data_AF-A0A645H3A6-F1
#
_entry.id   AF-A0A645H3A6-F1
#
_cell.length_a   1.000
_cell.length_b   1.000
_cell.length_c   1.000
_cell.angle_alpha   90.00
_cell.angle_beta   90.00
_cell.angle_gamma   90.00
#
_symmetry.space_group_name_H-M   'P 1'
#
loop_
_entity.id
_entity.type
_entity.pdbx_description
1 polymer ?
#
loop_
_entity_poly.entity_id
_entity_poly.type
_entity_poly.pdbx_seq_one_letter_code
_entity_poly.pdbx_strand_id
1 'polypeptide(L)' 'MIEDLKTCGDEIIITQFDNQRSTTARVLAEGLNVTVIDVYQEAISYALKKYAGGSVLITGSLYFISLVRELFKGVE' A
#
# COMPACT_ATOMS: atom_id res chain seq x y z
N MET A 1 2.18 5.14 13.57
CA MET A 1 2.46 4.27 12.41
C MET A 1 2.65 5.08 11.13
N ILE A 2 1.62 5.68 10.53
CA ILE A 2 1.78 6.38 9.24
C ILE A 2 2.75 7.55 9.35
N GLU A 3 2.65 8.35 10.42
CA GLU A 3 3.60 9.44 10.67
C GLU A 3 5.04 8.96 10.84
N ASP A 4 5.26 7.83 11.53
CA ASP A 4 6.59 7.24 11.67
C ASP A 4 7.13 6.78 10.30
N LEU A 5 6.28 6.13 9.49
CA LEU A 5 6.66 5.67 8.15
C LEU A 5 6.99 6.83 7.19
N LYS A 6 6.32 7.99 7.32
CA LYS A 6 6.64 9.20 6.56
C LYS A 6 8.06 9.71 6.81
N THR A 7 8.69 9.32 7.93
CA THR A 7 10.09 9.67 8.20
C THR A 7 11.10 8.74 7.52
N CYS A 8 10.65 7.60 6.99
CA CYS A 8 11.51 6.53 6.47
C CYS A 8 11.43 6.34 4.95
N GLY A 9 10.52 7.02 4.25
CA GLY A 9 10.32 6.83 2.81
C GLY A 9 9.89 8.11 2.09
N ASP A 10 10.12 8.15 0.78
CA ASP A 10 9.84 9.33 -0.05
C ASP A 10 8.35 9.59 -0.27
N GLU A 11 7.52 8.54 -0.25
CA GLU A 11 6.08 8.60 -0.44
C GLU A 11 5.40 7.49 0.36
N ILE A 12 4.27 7.83 0.97
CA ILE A 12 3.35 6.85 1.56
C ILE A 12 2.12 6.76 0.66
N ILE A 13 1.83 5.53 0.22
CA ILE A 13 0.65 5.20 -0.57
C ILE A 13 -0.31 4.42 0.33
N ILE A 14 -1.49 4.98 0.57
CA ILE A 14 -2.58 4.31 1.28
C ILE A 14 -3.50 3.67 0.25
N THR A 15 -3.82 2.40 0.47
CA THR A 15 -4.69 1.60 -0.41
C THR A 15 -5.75 0.86 0.37
N GLN A 16 -6.76 0.33 -0.32
CA GLN A 16 -7.74 -0.56 0.25
C GLN A 16 -7.69 -1.96 -0.38
N PHE A 17 -8.21 -2.94 0.36
CA PHE A 17 -8.35 -4.33 -0.04
C PHE A 17 -9.60 -4.89 0.65
N ASP A 18 -10.25 -5.87 0.02
CA ASP A 18 -11.46 -6.45 0.58
C ASP A 18 -11.17 -7.19 1.89
N ASN A 19 -11.66 -6.64 2.99
CA ASN A 19 -11.69 -7.29 4.30
C ASN A 19 -12.87 -6.73 5.10
N GLN A 20 -13.66 -7.59 5.75
CA GLN A 20 -14.79 -7.18 6.59
C GLN A 20 -14.41 -6.23 7.75
N ARG A 21 -13.11 -6.09 8.05
CA ARG A 21 -12.58 -5.23 9.12
C ARG A 21 -11.77 -4.02 8.62
N SER A 22 -11.67 -3.78 7.31
CA SER A 22 -10.85 -2.67 6.80
C SER A 22 -11.57 -1.31 6.90
N THR A 23 -10.89 -0.32 7.49
CA THR A 23 -11.21 1.10 7.29
C THR A 23 -10.92 1.50 5.84
N THR A 24 -11.70 2.43 5.27
CA THR A 24 -11.47 2.89 3.90
C THR A 24 -10.15 3.67 3.80
N ALA A 25 -9.48 3.58 2.64
CA ALA A 25 -8.21 4.27 2.41
C ALA A 25 -8.31 5.78 2.65
N ARG A 26 -9.45 6.38 2.27
CA ARG A 26 -9.74 7.81 2.46
C ARG A 26 -9.85 8.23 3.91
N VAL A 27 -10.50 7.41 4.75
CA VAL A 27 -10.61 7.70 6.19
C VAL A 27 -9.23 7.59 6.85
N LEU A 28 -8.41 6.63 6.43
CA LEU A 28 -7.07 6.48 6.96
C LEU A 28 -6.11 7.61 6.51
N ALA A 29 -6.38 8.23 5.36
CA ALA A 29 -5.59 9.33 4.81
C ALA A 29 -6.01 10.72 5.29
N GLU A 30 -7.11 10.83 6.04
CA GLU A 30 -7.67 12.13 6.42
C GLU A 30 -6.67 12.96 7.23
N GLY A 31 -6.39 14.19 6.77
CA GLY A 31 -5.43 15.10 7.40
C GLY A 31 -3.95 14.77 7.14
N LEU A 32 -3.64 13.78 6.30
CA LEU A 32 -2.27 13.35 5.99
C LEU A 32 -1.88 13.77 4.56
N ASN A 33 -0.65 14.26 4.38
CA ASN A 33 -0.07 14.47 3.05
C ASN A 33 0.47 13.14 2.50
N VAL A 34 -0.42 12.33 1.91
CA VAL A 34 -0.13 10.99 1.41
C VAL A 34 -0.85 10.75 0.08
N THR A 35 -0.36 9.79 -0.70
CA THR A 35 -1.02 9.36 -1.93
C THR A 35 -2.08 8.32 -1.59
N VAL A 36 -3.27 8.43 -2.19
CA VAL A 36 -4.36 7.46 -1.99
C VAL A 36 -4.67 6.81 -3.32
N ILE A 37 -4.52 5.48 -3.38
CA ILE A 37 -4.91 4.67 -4.53
C ILE A 37 -5.78 3.56 -4.00
N ASP A 38 -7.08 3.64 -4.28
CA ASP A 38 -8.09 2.78 -3.68
C ASP A 38 -7.85 1.29 -4.05
N VAL A 39 -7.43 0.97 -5.27
CA VAL A 39 -7.19 -0.42 -5.73
C VAL A 39 -5.75 -0.85 -5.47
N TYR A 40 -5.51 -1.83 -4.60
CA TYR A 40 -4.14 -2.20 -4.19
C TYR A 40 -3.25 -2.71 -5.32
N GLN A 41 -3.80 -3.37 -6.32
CA GLN A 41 -3.04 -3.80 -7.50
C GLN A 41 -2.54 -2.59 -8.29
N GLU A 42 -3.35 -1.54 -8.39
CA GLU A 42 -2.96 -0.29 -9.03
C GLU A 42 -1.93 0.47 -8.17
N ALA A 43 -2.10 0.48 -6.85
CA ALA A 43 -1.14 1.09 -5.92
C ALA A 43 0.25 0.47 -6.06
N ILE A 44 0.32 -0.87 -6.12
CA ILE A 44 1.58 -1.61 -6.32
C ILE A 44 2.16 -1.31 -7.70
N SER A 45 1.34 -1.36 -8.76
CA SER A 45 1.78 -1.07 -10.14
C SER A 45 2.33 0.35 -10.27
N TYR A 46 1.66 1.33 -9.66
CA TYR A 46 2.13 2.71 -9.59
C TYR A 46 3.46 2.81 -8.87
N ALA A 47 3.58 2.22 -7.67
CA ALA A 47 4.81 2.27 -6.88
C ALA A 47 6.00 1.65 -7.63
N LEU A 48 5.82 0.47 -8.23
CA LEU A 48 6.88 -0.21 -8.98
C LEU A 48 7.32 0.56 -10.23
N LYS A 49 6.39 1.23 -10.92
CA LYS A 49 6.71 2.05 -12.10
C LYS A 49 7.42 3.35 -11.72
N LYS A 50 6.92 4.04 -10.69
CA LYS A 50 7.45 5.34 -10.25
C LYS A 50 8.83 5.19 -9.60
N TYR A 51 9.03 4.14 -8.81
CA TYR A 51 10.24 3.88 -8.04
C TYR A 51 11.06 2.72 -8.61
N ALA A 52 11.19 2.64 -9.94
CA ALA A 52 11.88 1.54 -10.62
C ALA A 52 13.37 1.37 -10.22
N GLY A 53 14.02 2.44 -9.72
CA GLY A 53 15.39 2.39 -9.19
C GLY A 53 15.48 2.32 -7.65
N GLY A 54 14.34 2.19 -6.96
CA GLY A 54 14.23 2.21 -5.51
C GLY A 54 13.70 0.90 -4.92
N SER A 55 13.06 1.01 -3.76
CA SER A 55 12.43 -0.12 -3.07
C SER A 55 10.99 0.22 -2.72
N VAL A 56 10.09 -0.77 -2.85
CA VAL A 56 8.69 -0.65 -2.46
C VAL A 56 8.45 -1.56 -1.25
N LEU A 57 8.06 -0.96 -0.12
CA LEU A 57 7.73 -1.68 1.11
C LEU A 57 6.21 -1.88 1.22
N ILE A 58 5.78 -3.13 1.39
CA ILE A 58 4.39 -3.50 1.61
C ILE A 58 4.20 -3.80 3.10
N THR A 59 3.32 -3.06 3.79
CA THR A 59 3.12 -3.17 5.25
C THR A 59 1.70 -2.78 5.68
N GLY A 60 1.44 -2.76 6.99
CA GLY A 60 0.21 -2.29 7.62
C GLY A 60 -0.81 -3.39 7.96
N SER A 61 -0.75 -4.56 7.32
CA SER A 61 -1.63 -5.68 7.62
C SER A 61 -1.04 -7.02 7.19
N LEU A 62 -1.08 -8.03 8.08
CA LEU A 62 -0.66 -9.40 7.77
C LEU A 62 -1.54 -10.03 6.67
N TYR A 63 -2.83 -9.72 6.66
CA TYR A 63 -3.74 -10.18 5.62
C TYR A 63 -3.38 -9.57 4.27
N PHE A 64 -3.10 -8.26 4.25
CA PHE A 64 -2.69 -7.57 3.03
C PHE A 64 -1.39 -8.11 2.47
N ILE A 65 -0.37 -8.32 3.32
CA ILE A 65 0.90 -8.93 2.91
C ILE A 65 0.66 -10.32 2.30
N SER A 66 -0.28 -11.09 2.86
CA SER A 66 -0.62 -12.41 2.30
C SER A 66 -1.27 -12.30 0.92
N LEU A 67 -2.20 -11.37 0.71
CA LEU A 67 -2.80 -11.10 -0.61
C LEU A 67 -1.76 -10.72 -1.65
N VAL A 68 -0.86 -9.78 -1.29
CA VAL A 68 0.21 -9.34 -2.18
C VAL A 68 1.14 -10.49 -2.48
N ARG A 69 1.50 -11.31 -1.49
CA ARG A 69 2.34 -12.49 -1.72
C ARG A 69 1.72 -13.46 -2.73
N GLU A 70 0.41 -13.72 -2.68
CA GLU A 70 -0.25 -14.56 -3.68
C GLU A 70 -0.18 -13.95 -5.09
N LEU A 71 -0.29 -12.62 -5.22
CA LEU A 71 -0.14 -11.94 -6.51
C LEU A 71 1.25 -12.13 -7.13
N PHE A 72 2.31 -12.21 -6.31
CA PHE A 72 3.70 -12.38 -6.78
C PHE A 72 4.16 -13.84 -6.87
N LYS A 73 3.40 -14.80 -6.36
CA LYS A 73 3.76 -16.23 -6.44
C LYS A 73 3.67 -16.81 -7.85
N GLY A 74 3.05 -16.12 -8.80
CA GLY A 74 2.76 -16.66 -10.12
C GLY A 74 1.59 -17.65 -10.04
N VAL A 75 0.68 -17.58 -11.02
CA VAL A 75 -0.30 -18.65 -11.22
C VAL A 75 0.51 -19.87 -11.69
N GLU A 76 0.55 -20.93 -10.89
CA GLU A 76 1.04 -22.26 -11.34
C GLU A 76 0.16 -22.81 -12.46
#